data_AF-A0A519RTY0-F1
#
_entry.id   AF-A0A519RTY0-F1
#
_cell.length_a   1.000
_cell.length_b   1.000
_cell.length_c   1.000
_cell.angle_alpha   90.00
_cell.angle_beta   90.00
_cell.angle_gamma   90.00
#
_symmetry.space_group_name_H-M   'P 1'
#
loop_
_entity.id
_entity.type
_entity.pdbx_description
1 polymer ?
#
loop_
_entity_poly.entity_id
_entity_poly.type
_entity_poly.pdbx_seq_one_letter_code
_entity_poly.pdbx_strand_id
1 'polypeptide(L)'
;MPPTPNPINKHAPQEYFPAAPALTLAQAIRADDVAAINAVFAQHPDLDPNLPGKQGVTFLFWAYAHHHVRSLRALVAHKADVNRPLLLPNAKGGTDTTHLLNIATEG
;
A
#
# COMPACT_ATOMS: atom_id res chain seq x y z
N MET A 1 -5.28 17.20 -22.42
CA MET A 1 -5.65 16.57 -21.14
C MET A 1 -4.48 15.68 -20.75
N PRO A 2 -3.88 15.82 -19.55
CA PRO A 2 -2.93 14.81 -19.10
C PRO A 2 -3.66 13.45 -19.05
N PRO A 3 -3.01 12.34 -19.43
CA PRO A 3 -3.60 11.02 -19.24
C PRO A 3 -4.00 10.88 -17.77
N THR A 4 -5.23 10.46 -17.49
CA THR A 4 -5.60 10.03 -16.15
C THR A 4 -4.57 9.01 -15.70
N PRO A 5 -3.92 9.19 -14.53
CA PRO A 5 -3.00 8.18 -14.00
C PRO A 5 -3.70 6.83 -14.01
N ASN A 6 -3.01 5.80 -14.48
CA ASN A 6 -3.54 4.44 -14.39
C ASN A 6 -3.85 4.15 -12.90
N PRO A 7 -4.96 3.45 -12.61
CA PRO A 7 -5.29 3.15 -11.22
C PRO A 7 -4.17 2.28 -10.62
N ILE A 8 -3.86 2.52 -9.34
CA ILE A 8 -2.69 1.93 -8.65
C ILE A 8 -2.65 0.39 -8.75
N ASN A 9 -3.81 -0.25 -8.83
CA ASN A 9 -3.95 -1.69 -9.00
C ASN A 9 -3.49 -2.25 -10.37
N LYS A 10 -3.19 -1.39 -11.36
CA LYS A 10 -2.65 -1.76 -12.67
C LYS A 10 -1.13 -1.66 -12.75
N HIS A 11 -0.49 -1.07 -11.75
CA HIS A 11 0.95 -0.89 -11.72
C HIS A 11 1.67 -2.08 -11.09
N ALA A 12 2.94 -2.26 -11.45
CA ALA A 12 3.77 -3.29 -10.85
C ALA A 12 4.23 -2.89 -9.43
N PRO A 13 4.32 -3.83 -8.47
CA PRO A 13 4.83 -3.55 -7.13
C PRO A 13 6.19 -2.83 -7.11
N GLN A 14 7.08 -3.16 -8.05
CA GLN A 14 8.43 -2.59 -8.20
C GLN A 14 8.41 -1.09 -8.49
N GLU A 15 7.33 -0.57 -9.07
CA GLU A 15 7.21 0.86 -9.37
C GLU A 15 7.13 1.68 -8.07
N TYR A 16 6.45 1.14 -7.05
CA TYR A 16 6.26 1.77 -5.74
C TYR A 16 7.26 1.29 -4.68
N PHE A 17 7.61 0.01 -4.71
CA PHE A 17 8.50 -0.65 -3.74
C PHE A 17 9.65 -1.31 -4.51
N PRO A 18 10.72 -0.58 -4.85
CA PRO A 18 11.74 -1.06 -5.79
C PRO A 18 12.72 -2.08 -5.19
N ALA A 19 12.83 -2.17 -3.86
CA ALA A 19 13.84 -2.98 -3.19
C ALA A 19 13.23 -3.91 -2.13
N ALA A 20 13.89 -5.06 -1.90
CA ALA A 20 13.56 -5.94 -0.79
C ALA A 20 13.92 -5.28 0.56
N PRO A 21 13.19 -5.59 1.65
CA PRO A 21 12.07 -6.54 1.72
C PRO A 21 10.71 -5.93 1.31
N ALA A 22 10.63 -4.62 1.11
CA ALA A 22 9.40 -3.91 0.77
C ALA A 22 8.75 -4.41 -0.53
N LEU A 23 9.56 -4.69 -1.56
CA LEU A 23 9.10 -5.28 -2.81
C LEU A 23 8.41 -6.64 -2.57
N THR A 24 9.06 -7.51 -1.81
CA THR A 24 8.55 -8.86 -1.51
C THR A 24 7.24 -8.78 -0.74
N LEU A 25 7.14 -7.86 0.23
CA LEU A 25 5.88 -7.60 0.94
C LEU A 25 4.78 -7.12 -0.02
N ALA A 26 5.08 -6.16 -0.90
CA ALA A 26 4.11 -5.64 -1.86
C ALA A 26 3.62 -6.70 -2.87
N GLN A 27 4.50 -7.63 -3.26
CA GLN A 27 4.14 -8.78 -4.08
C GLN A 27 3.20 -9.75 -3.33
N ALA A 28 3.49 -10.06 -2.07
CA ALA A 28 2.65 -10.90 -1.23
C ALA A 28 1.25 -10.28 -1.02
N ILE A 29 1.19 -8.97 -0.76
CA ILE A 29 -0.07 -8.23 -0.64
C ILE A 29 -0.87 -8.30 -1.94
N ARG A 30 -0.23 -8.09 -3.09
CA ARG A 30 -0.91 -8.17 -4.41
C ARG A 30 -1.45 -9.56 -4.73
N ALA A 31 -0.86 -10.61 -4.14
CA ALA A 31 -1.33 -11.99 -4.28
C ALA A 31 -2.40 -12.37 -3.23
N ASP A 32 -2.75 -11.46 -2.32
CA ASP A 32 -3.52 -11.72 -1.09
C ASP A 32 -2.98 -12.88 -0.23
N ASP A 33 -1.66 -13.09 -0.27
CA ASP A 33 -0.98 -14.18 0.41
C ASP A 33 -0.56 -13.77 1.83
N VAL A 34 -1.48 -13.99 2.77
CA VAL A 34 -1.26 -13.72 4.21
C VAL A 34 -0.09 -14.53 4.79
N ALA A 35 0.15 -15.75 4.29
CA ALA A 35 1.26 -16.56 4.80
C ALA A 35 2.60 -15.94 4.39
N ALA A 36 2.72 -15.50 3.14
CA ALA A 36 3.90 -14.77 2.67
C ALA A 36 4.07 -13.42 3.38
N ILE A 37 2.99 -12.66 3.62
CA ILE A 37 3.06 -11.40 4.40
C ILE A 37 3.66 -11.66 5.79
N ASN A 38 3.14 -12.66 6.50
CA ASN A 38 3.64 -13.01 7.83
C ASN A 38 5.09 -13.50 7.79
N ALA A 39 5.45 -14.27 6.75
CA ALA A 39 6.81 -14.76 6.57
C ALA A 39 7.81 -13.61 6.33
N VAL A 40 7.41 -12.56 5.59
CA VAL A 40 8.26 -11.38 5.36
C VAL A 40 8.51 -10.63 6.66
N PHE A 41 7.48 -10.35 7.47
CA PHE A 41 7.67 -9.70 8.77
C PHE A 41 8.45 -10.56 9.76
N ALA A 42 8.32 -11.88 9.69
CA ALA A 42 9.12 -12.79 10.51
C ALA A 42 10.61 -12.80 10.11
N GLN A 43 10.91 -12.73 8.81
CA GLN A 43 12.28 -12.64 8.29
C GLN A 43 12.90 -11.25 8.48
N HIS A 44 12.08 -10.22 8.50
CA HIS A 44 12.48 -8.82 8.61
C HIS A 44 11.72 -8.13 9.75
N PRO A 45 12.05 -8.44 11.02
CA PRO A 45 11.36 -7.87 12.18
C PRO A 45 11.49 -6.34 12.28
N ASP A 46 12.53 -5.77 11.66
CA ASP A 46 12.78 -4.33 11.61
C ASP A 46 12.01 -3.61 10.48
N LEU A 47 11.26 -4.35 9.65
CA LEU A 47 10.48 -3.77 8.57
C LEU A 47 9.31 -2.97 9.14
N ASP A 48 9.33 -1.65 8.92
CA ASP A 48 8.21 -0.78 9.28
C ASP A 48 6.99 -1.11 8.40
N PRO A 49 5.86 -1.58 8.97
CA PRO A 49 4.62 -1.83 8.23
C PRO A 49 4.00 -0.54 7.62
N ASN A 50 4.48 0.64 8.04
CA ASN A 50 4.05 1.95 7.56
C ASN A 50 5.02 2.60 6.58
N LEU A 51 6.06 1.86 6.15
CA LEU A 51 7.05 2.36 5.20
C LEU A 51 6.33 2.91 3.95
N PRO A 52 6.55 4.19 3.59
CA PRO A 52 6.02 4.73 2.36
C PRO A 52 6.83 4.19 1.18
N GLY A 53 6.13 3.64 0.19
CA GLY A 53 6.64 3.46 -1.16
C GLY A 53 6.77 4.80 -1.89
N LYS A 54 7.09 4.74 -3.18
CA LYS A 54 7.10 5.94 -4.03
C LYS A 54 5.74 6.62 -4.02
N GLN A 55 5.74 7.95 -4.18
CA GLN A 55 4.52 8.76 -4.16
C GLN A 55 3.71 8.56 -2.86
N GLY A 56 4.36 8.24 -1.72
CA GLY A 56 3.69 8.09 -0.43
C GLY A 56 2.73 6.91 -0.31
N VAL A 57 2.74 5.97 -1.28
CA VAL A 57 1.87 4.79 -1.26
C VAL A 57 2.30 3.85 -0.12
N THR A 58 1.42 3.62 0.84
CA THR A 58 1.65 2.69 1.94
C THR A 58 1.24 1.27 1.57
N PHE A 59 1.73 0.26 2.31
CA PHE A 59 1.28 -1.13 2.12
C PHE A 59 -0.23 -1.31 2.36
N LEU A 60 -0.80 -0.58 3.32
CA LEU A 60 -2.25 -0.59 3.56
C LEU A 60 -3.03 -0.05 2.37
N PHE A 61 -2.56 1.05 1.77
CA PHE A 61 -3.19 1.59 0.56
C PHE A 61 -3.05 0.63 -0.63
N TRP A 62 -1.89 -0.01 -0.77
CA TRP A 62 -1.67 -1.03 -1.78
C TRP A 62 -2.69 -2.18 -1.63
N ALA A 63 -2.87 -2.72 -0.42
CA ALA A 63 -3.88 -3.75 -0.15
C ALA A 63 -5.32 -3.26 -0.43
N TYR A 64 -5.63 -2.02 -0.07
CA TYR A 64 -6.93 -1.40 -0.30
C TYR A 64 -7.24 -1.23 -1.79
N ALA A 65 -6.30 -0.70 -2.58
CA ALA A 65 -6.46 -0.51 -4.02
C ALA A 65 -6.70 -1.82 -4.80
N HIS A 66 -6.22 -2.94 -4.25
CA HIS A 66 -6.44 -4.28 -4.78
C HIS A 66 -7.66 -5.01 -4.18
N HIS A 67 -8.42 -4.37 -3.28
CA HIS A 67 -9.56 -4.96 -2.55
C HIS A 67 -9.19 -6.22 -1.72
N HIS A 68 -7.96 -6.27 -1.21
CA HIS A 68 -7.43 -7.43 -0.47
C HIS A 68 -7.63 -7.28 1.04
N VAL A 69 -8.85 -7.61 1.50
CA VAL A 69 -9.25 -7.48 2.91
C VAL A 69 -8.41 -8.35 3.84
N ARG A 70 -7.98 -9.54 3.39
CA ARG A 70 -7.15 -10.44 4.22
C ARG A 70 -5.76 -9.85 4.43
N SER A 71 -5.14 -9.33 3.37
CA SER A 71 -3.89 -8.59 3.45
C SER A 71 -3.99 -7.32 4.31
N LEU A 72 -5.08 -6.56 4.19
CA LEU A 72 -5.38 -5.42 5.09
C LEU A 72 -5.35 -5.83 6.56
N ARG A 73 -6.07 -6.90 6.91
CA ARG A 73 -6.10 -7.43 8.29
C ARG A 73 -4.73 -7.89 8.76
N ALA A 74 -3.97 -8.56 7.89
CA ALA A 74 -2.61 -9.01 8.21
C ALA A 74 -1.68 -7.82 8.50
N LEU A 75 -1.72 -6.77 7.67
CA LEU A 75 -0.93 -5.56 7.89
C LEU A 75 -1.29 -4.86 9.20
N VAL A 76 -2.59 -4.75 9.51
CA VAL A 76 -3.04 -4.17 10.80
C VAL A 76 -2.57 -5.01 11.99
N ALA A 77 -2.56 -6.34 11.88
CA ALA A 77 -2.01 -7.22 12.92
C ALA A 77 -0.50 -6.99 13.15
N HIS A 78 0.23 -6.57 12.11
CA HIS A 78 1.63 -6.14 12.19
C HIS A 78 1.80 -4.67 12.58
N LYS A 79 0.76 -3.99 13.09
CA LYS A 79 0.76 -2.58 13.52
C LYS A 79 0.87 -1.55 12.39
N ALA A 80 0.38 -1.88 11.20
CA ALA A 80 0.15 -0.87 10.18
C ALA A 80 -0.96 0.12 10.64
N ASP A 81 -0.70 1.42 10.48
CA ASP A 81 -1.56 2.53 10.88
C ASP A 81 -2.58 2.84 9.79
N VAL A 82 -3.85 2.54 10.08
CA VAL A 82 -5.00 2.78 9.20
C VAL A 82 -5.34 4.26 9.04
N ASN A 83 -4.88 5.13 9.95
CA ASN A 83 -5.14 6.56 9.92
C ASN A 83 -4.04 7.34 9.21
N ARG A 84 -3.00 6.67 8.71
CA ARG A 84 -1.85 7.36 8.16
C ARG A 84 -2.26 8.15 6.90
N PRO A 85 -1.86 9.44 6.80
CA PRO A 85 -2.15 10.25 5.63
C PRO A 85 -1.49 9.65 4.38
N LEU A 86 -2.29 9.49 3.33
CA LEU A 86 -1.84 9.09 2.01
C LEU A 86 -1.55 10.35 1.21
N LEU A 87 -0.36 10.43 0.61
CA LEU A 87 0.01 11.52 -0.27
C LEU A 87 -0.23 11.10 -1.72
N LEU A 88 -1.48 11.16 -2.16
CA LEU A 88 -1.83 10.71 -3.50
C LEU A 88 -1.57 11.82 -4.52
N PRO A 89 -0.97 11.53 -5.69
CA PRO A 89 -0.86 12.51 -6.75
C PRO A 89 -2.26 12.94 -7.22
N ASN A 90 -2.52 14.24 -7.25
CA ASN A 90 -3.78 14.79 -7.75
C ASN A 90 -3.72 15.05 -9.26
N ALA A 91 -4.89 15.19 -9.88
CA ALA A 91 -5.01 15.40 -11.33
C ALA A 91 -4.37 16.71 -11.82
N LYS A 92 -3.97 17.61 -10.91
CA LYS A 92 -3.30 18.89 -11.19
C LYS A 92 -1.78 18.82 -11.03
N GLY A 93 -1.22 17.64 -10.74
CA GLY A 93 0.22 17.43 -10.55
C GLY A 93 0.74 17.81 -9.15
N GLY A 94 -0.13 18.07 -8.18
CA GLY A 94 0.19 18.21 -6.76
C GLY A 94 -0.05 16.91 -5.98
N THR A 95 0.15 16.91 -4.67
CA THR A 95 -0.21 15.79 -3.78
C THR A 95 -1.41 16.17 -2.90
N ASP A 96 -2.50 15.41 -3.00
CA ASP A 96 -3.61 15.50 -2.06
C ASP A 96 -3.33 14.59 -0.87
N THR A 97 -3.63 15.09 0.34
CA THR A 97 -3.50 14.32 1.57
C THR A 97 -4.85 13.72 1.93
N THR A 98 -5.02 12.42 1.73
CA THR A 98 -6.29 11.71 1.98
C THR A 98 -6.05 10.54 2.94
N HIS A 99 -6.96 10.30 3.89
CA HIS A 99 -6.90 9.14 4.78
C HIS A 99 -7.67 7.96 4.18
N LEU A 100 -7.24 6.73 4.44
CA LEU A 100 -8.02 5.53 4.04
C LEU A 100 -9.47 5.59 4.54
N LEU A 101 -9.69 6.15 5.74
CA LEU A 101 -11.02 6.35 6.28
C LEU A 101 -11.91 7.24 5.41
N ASN A 102 -11.35 8.30 4.81
CA ASN A 102 -12.13 9.23 3.99
C ASN A 102 -12.55 8.57 2.66
N ILE A 103 -11.70 7.71 2.08
CA ILE A 103 -12.03 6.96 0.86
C ILE A 103 -13.11 5.91 1.14
N ALA A 104 -13.11 5.29 2.32
CA ALA A 104 -14.13 4.32 2.72
C ALA A 104 -15.50 4.96 3.02
N THR A 105 -15.56 6.25 3.36
CA THR A 105 -16.80 6.98 3.64
C THR A 105 -17.45 7.66 2.43
N GLU A 106 -16.74 7.76 1.30
CA GLU A 106 -17.23 8.37 0.06
C GLU A 106 -17.73 7.33 -0.98
N GLY A 107 -17.88 6.06 -0.58
CA GLY A 107 -18.37 4.95 -1.41
C GLY A 107 -19.87 4.70 -1.29
#